data_AF-A0A7U7ENB9-F1
#
_entry.id   AF-A0A7U7ENB9-F1
#
_cell.length_a   1.000
_cell.length_b   1.000
_cell.length_c   1.000
_cell.angle_alpha   90.00
_cell.angle_beta   90.00
_cell.angle_gamma   90.00
#
_symmetry.space_group_name_H-M   'P 1'
#
loop_
_entity.id
_entity.type
_entity.pdbx_description
1 polymer ?
#
loop_
_entity_poly.entity_id
_entity_poly.type
_entity_poly.pdbx_seq_one_letter_code
_entity_poly.pdbx_strand_id
1 'polypeptide(L)'
;MDYAKLAAKLLEHEAPRSAAFLQGMAAVLRKRIDDTPAISPYAAGTIEDDAYFAGCTRGYNEFRNALVEANGDRNVVIARFQTLVEDRRIA
;
A
#
# COMPACT_ATOMS: atom_id res chain seq x y z
N MET A 1 -1.11 8.28 8.81
CA MET A 1 -0.89 8.42 7.36
C MET A 1 -2.13 7.95 6.61
N ASP A 2 -2.47 8.54 5.47
CA ASP A 2 -3.58 8.08 4.62
C ASP A 2 -3.11 6.97 3.68
N TYR A 3 -3.34 5.72 4.07
CA TYR A 3 -2.86 4.53 3.35
C TYR A 3 -3.55 4.29 2.01
N ALA A 4 -4.78 4.76 1.84
CA ALA A 4 -5.48 4.67 0.55
C ALA A 4 -4.80 5.59 -0.46
N LYS A 5 -4.44 6.81 -0.06
CA LYS A 5 -3.65 7.73 -0.89
C LYS A 5 -2.26 7.18 -1.19
N LEU A 6 -1.58 6.60 -0.20
CA LEU A 6 -0.26 6.00 -0.41
C LEU A 6 -0.33 4.87 -1.45
N ALA A 7 -1.30 3.95 -1.33
CA ALA A 7 -1.47 2.86 -2.27
C ALA A 7 -1.74 3.37 -3.69
N ALA A 8 -2.59 4.38 -3.85
CA ALA A 8 -2.84 5.02 -5.15
C ALA A 8 -1.58 5.70 -5.71
N LYS A 9 -0.82 6.40 -4.86
CA LYS A 9 0.39 7.14 -5.25
C LYS A 9 1.51 6.20 -5.72
N LEU A 10 1.71 5.09 -5.03
CA LEU A 10 2.69 4.06 -5.41
C LEU A 10 2.39 3.42 -6.78
N LEU A 11 1.16 3.55 -7.28
CA LEU A 11 0.71 3.00 -8.55
C LEU A 11 0.37 4.09 -9.57
N GLU A 12 0.74 5.36 -9.34
CA GLU A 12 0.26 6.49 -10.15
C GLU A 12 0.67 6.45 -11.63
N HIS A 13 1.67 5.65 -11.97
CA HIS A 13 2.17 5.43 -13.33
C HIS A 13 1.74 4.08 -13.93
N GLU A 14 0.86 3.34 -13.25
CA GLU A 14 0.32 2.06 -13.72
C GLU A 14 -1.11 2.19 -14.26
N ALA A 15 -1.59 1.12 -14.91
CA ALA A 15 -3.01 1.00 -15.25
C ALA A 15 -3.88 1.03 -13.97
N PRO A 16 -5.08 1.66 -14.01
CA PRO A 16 -5.98 1.72 -12.87
C PRO A 16 -6.29 0.34 -12.28
N ARG A 17 -6.31 0.26 -10.96
CA ARG A 17 -6.65 -0.96 -10.21
C ARG A 17 -8.03 -0.84 -9.57
N SER A 18 -8.64 -1.98 -9.27
CA SER A 18 -9.92 -2.03 -8.56
C SER A 18 -9.78 -1.48 -7.13
N ALA A 19 -10.90 -1.04 -6.56
CA ALA A 19 -10.94 -0.57 -5.17
C ALA A 19 -10.48 -1.66 -4.18
N ALA A 20 -10.90 -2.91 -4.40
CA ALA A 20 -10.51 -4.06 -3.57
C ALA A 20 -8.99 -4.28 -3.56
N PHE A 21 -8.35 -4.16 -4.72
CA PHE A 21 -6.89 -4.24 -4.84
C PHE A 21 -6.20 -3.13 -4.03
N LEU A 22 -6.66 -1.88 -4.18
CA LEU A 22 -6.09 -0.75 -3.45
C LEU A 22 -6.30 -0.89 -1.93
N GLN A 23 -7.44 -1.42 -1.49
CA GLN A 23 -7.71 -1.71 -0.08
C GLN A 23 -6.75 -2.76 0.48
N GLY A 24 -6.49 -3.85 -0.24
CA GLY A 24 -5.52 -4.87 0.17
C GLY A 24 -4.11 -4.31 0.28
N MET A 25 -3.70 -3.49 -0.68
CA MET A 25 -2.40 -2.83 -0.63
C MET A 25 -2.28 -1.87 0.56
N ALA A 26 -3.29 -1.03 0.79
CA ALA A 26 -3.36 -0.12 1.93
C ALA A 26 -3.35 -0.87 3.28
N ALA A 27 -4.07 -1.97 3.38
CA ALA A 27 -4.14 -2.83 4.56
C ALA A 27 -2.75 -3.38 4.94
N VAL A 28 -2.00 -3.87 3.96
CA VAL A 28 -0.64 -4.37 4.20
C VAL A 28 0.31 -3.24 4.56
N LEU A 29 0.24 -2.08 3.89
CA LEU A 29 1.09 -0.93 4.23
C LEU A 29 0.82 -0.45 5.66
N ARG A 30 -0.45 -0.37 6.07
CA ARG A 30 -0.83 -0.05 7.45
C ARG A 30 -0.30 -1.07 8.45
N LYS A 31 -0.44 -2.37 8.18
CA LYS A 31 0.14 -3.43 9.01
C LYS A 31 1.66 -3.29 9.09
N ARG A 32 2.31 -3.04 7.96
CA ARG A 32 3.78 -3.00 7.89
C ARG A 32 4.36 -1.75 8.49
N ILE A 33 3.64 -0.64 8.61
CA ILE A 33 4.13 0.60 9.21
C ILE A 33 3.68 0.74 10.67
N ASP A 34 2.38 0.59 10.92
CA ASP A 34 1.72 0.86 12.22
C ASP A 34 1.43 -0.41 13.03
N ASP A 35 1.85 -1.59 12.56
CA ASP A 35 1.54 -2.89 13.18
C ASP A 35 0.04 -3.17 13.39
N THR A 36 -0.81 -2.48 12.61
CA THR A 36 -2.26 -2.63 12.73
C THR A 36 -2.74 -3.78 11.84
N PRO A 37 -3.35 -4.84 12.42
CA PRO A 37 -3.87 -5.95 11.64
C PRO A 37 -5.00 -5.51 10.70
N ALA A 38 -5.19 -6.29 9.64
CA ALA A 38 -6.27 -6.09 8.69
C ALA A 38 -6.81 -7.45 8.24
N ILE A 39 -8.13 -7.51 8.08
CA ILE A 39 -8.87 -8.67 7.61
C ILE A 39 -9.55 -8.25 6.30
N SER A 40 -9.60 -9.15 5.32
CA SER A 40 -10.35 -8.91 4.08
C SER A 40 -11.82 -8.62 4.43
N PRO A 41 -12.42 -7.52 3.94
CA PRO A 41 -13.84 -7.24 4.13
C PRO A 41 -14.73 -8.03 3.14
N TYR A 42 -14.13 -8.77 2.20
CA TYR A 42 -14.82 -9.45 1.13
C TYR A 42 -15.14 -10.90 1.50
N ALA A 43 -16.21 -11.45 0.91
CA ALA A 43 -16.55 -12.84 1.10
C ALA A 43 -15.51 -13.74 0.40
N ALA A 44 -15.07 -14.80 1.07
CA ALA A 44 -14.06 -15.70 0.53
C ALA A 44 -14.48 -16.30 -0.83
N GLY A 45 -13.55 -16.33 -1.78
CA GLY A 45 -13.77 -16.87 -3.12
C GLY A 45 -14.51 -15.95 -4.09
N THR A 46 -14.71 -14.67 -3.72
CA THR A 46 -15.21 -13.64 -4.63
C THR A 46 -14.05 -12.98 -5.39
N ILE A 47 -14.37 -12.36 -6.53
CA ILE A 47 -13.38 -11.63 -7.34
C ILE A 47 -12.76 -10.48 -6.53
N GLU A 48 -13.54 -9.85 -5.66
CA GLU A 48 -13.07 -8.80 -4.77
C GLU A 48 -12.09 -9.32 -3.72
N ASP A 49 -12.33 -10.52 -3.18
CA ASP A 49 -11.40 -11.16 -2.23
C ASP A 49 -10.07 -11.52 -2.91
N ASP A 50 -10.13 -12.09 -4.11
CA ASP A 50 -8.93 -12.36 -4.92
C ASP A 50 -8.15 -11.06 -5.23
N ALA A 51 -8.86 -10.01 -5.62
CA ALA A 51 -8.26 -8.70 -5.87
C ALA A 51 -7.63 -8.10 -4.61
N TYR A 52 -8.28 -8.25 -3.45
CA TYR A 52 -7.75 -7.81 -2.17
C TYR A 52 -6.43 -8.52 -1.82
N PHE A 53 -6.36 -9.84 -1.96
CA PHE A 53 -5.13 -10.59 -1.68
C PHE A 53 -4.02 -10.34 -2.71
N ALA A 54 -4.37 -10.10 -3.98
CA ALA A 54 -3.42 -9.62 -4.97
C ALA A 54 -2.84 -8.24 -4.58
N GLY A 55 -3.70 -7.34 -4.11
CA GLY A 55 -3.31 -6.04 -3.56
C GLY A 55 -2.38 -6.15 -2.35
N CYS A 56 -2.68 -7.08 -1.43
CA CYS A 56 -1.82 -7.37 -0.27
C CYS A 56 -0.42 -7.79 -0.70
N THR A 57 -0.33 -8.70 -1.68
CA THR A 57 0.94 -9.17 -2.23
C THR A 57 1.74 -8.03 -2.86
N ARG A 58 1.09 -7.16 -3.63
CA ARG A 58 1.72 -5.95 -4.18
C ARG A 58 2.22 -5.02 -3.08
N GLY A 59 1.42 -4.77 -2.04
CA GLY A 59 1.82 -3.94 -0.90
C GLY A 59 3.05 -4.48 -0.14
N TYR A 60 3.16 -5.80 0.01
CA TYR A 60 4.38 -6.42 0.57
C TYR A 60 5.60 -6.17 -0.31
N ASN A 61 5.45 -6.31 -1.63
CA ASN A 61 6.53 -6.07 -2.57
C ASN A 61 7.00 -4.61 -2.54
N GLU A 62 6.08 -3.64 -2.52
CA GLU A 62 6.43 -2.22 -2.42
C GLU A 62 7.20 -1.90 -1.14
N PHE A 63 6.70 -2.37 0.01
CA PHE A 63 7.38 -2.15 1.28
C PHE A 63 8.77 -2.81 1.31
N ARG A 64 8.90 -4.02 0.76
CA ARG A 64 10.18 -4.74 0.68
C ARG A 64 11.17 -4.02 -0.21
N ASN A 65 10.74 -3.55 -1.39
CA ASN A 65 11.58 -2.81 -2.32
C ASN A 65 12.05 -1.49 -1.67
N ALA A 66 11.14 -0.75 -1.03
CA ALA A 66 11.48 0.48 -0.32
C ALA A 66 12.49 0.23 0.81
N LEU A 67 12.36 -0.88 1.56
CA LEU A 67 13.34 -1.26 2.57
C LEU A 67 14.71 -1.58 1.95
N VAL A 68 14.75 -2.28 0.83
CA VAL A 68 16.01 -2.56 0.12
C VAL A 68 16.68 -1.26 -0.31
N GLU A 69 15.92 -0.34 -0.89
CA GLU A 69 16.40 0.99 -1.31
C GLU A 69 16.88 1.84 -0.11
N ALA A 70 16.30 1.64 1.07
CA ALA A 70 16.67 2.30 2.31
C ALA A 70 17.75 1.55 3.12
N ASN A 71 18.42 0.54 2.56
CA ASN A 71 19.40 -0.29 3.27
C ASN A 71 18.87 -0.89 4.59
N GLY A 72 17.59 -1.25 4.62
CA GLY A 72 16.91 -1.80 5.79
C GLY A 72 16.44 -0.76 6.82
N ASP A 73 16.69 0.54 6.61
CA ASP A 73 16.22 1.59 7.50
C ASP A 73 14.72 1.84 7.32
N ARG A 74 13.95 1.35 8.30
CA ARG A 74 12.51 1.49 8.32
C ARG A 74 12.05 2.94 8.49
N ASN A 75 12.77 3.78 9.23
CA ASN A 75 12.39 5.17 9.45
C ASN A 75 12.49 5.98 8.16
N VAL A 76 13.52 5.71 7.35
CA VAL A 76 13.67 6.31 6.02
C VAL A 76 12.50 5.92 5.10
N VAL A 77 12.08 4.66 5.10
CA VAL A 77 10.90 4.21 4.33
C VAL A 77 9.64 4.95 4.76
N ILE A 78 9.39 5.04 6.07
CA ILE A 78 8.21 5.70 6.61
C ILE A 78 8.20 7.19 6.23
N ALA A 79 9.32 7.89 6.39
CA ALA A 79 9.45 9.30 6.02
C ALA A 79 9.17 9.50 4.52
N ARG A 80 9.74 8.66 3.65
CA ARG A 80 9.46 8.72 2.20
C ARG A 80 7.99 8.52 1.88
N PHE A 81 7.35 7.54 2.53
CA PHE A 81 5.92 7.27 2.31
C PHE A 81 5.04 8.41 2.83
N GLN A 82 5.42 9.07 3.92
CA GLN A 82 4.74 10.30 4.38
C GLN A 82 4.84 11.39 3.32
N THR A 83 6.02 11.66 2.78
CA THR A 83 6.22 12.65 1.70
C THR A 83 5.35 12.36 0.49
N LEU A 84 5.27 11.10 0.04
CA LEU A 84 4.43 10.70 -1.09
C LEU A 84 2.94 11.03 -0.88
N VAL A 85 2.45 10.93 0.36
CA VAL A 85 1.05 11.22 0.72
C VAL A 85 0.82 12.72 0.90
N GLU A 86 1.82 13.43 1.41
CA GLU A 86 1.78 14.87 1.68
C GLU A 86 1.98 15.74 0.44
N ASP A 87 2.56 15.20 -0.63
CA ASP A 87 2.68 15.81 -1.95
C ASP A 87 1.30 16.07 -2.59
N ARG A 88 0.56 17.04 -2.03
CA ARG A 88 -0.37 17.88 -2.76
C ARG A 88 0.47 18.60 -3.79
N ARG A 89 0.32 18.23 -5.07
CA ARG A 89 0.73 19.11 -6.18
C ARG A 89 0.26 20.54 -5.88
N ILE A 90 1.20 21.41 -5.53
CA ILE A 90 1.20 22.77 -6.05
C ILE A 90 1.57 22.61 -7.51
N ALA A 91 0.56 22.48 -8.35
CA ALA A 91 0.65 22.58 -9.81
C ALA A 91 -0.66 23.21 -10.28
#